data_AF-A0A7J8XHU8-F1
#
_entry.id   AF-A0A7J8XHU8-F1
#
_cell.length_a   1.000
_cell.length_b   1.000
_cell.length_c   1.000
_cell.angle_alpha   90.00
_cell.angle_beta   90.00
_cell.angle_gamma   90.00
#
_symmetry.space_group_name_H-M   'P 1'
#
loop_
_entity.id
_entity.type
_entity.pdbx_description
1 polymer ?
#
loop_
_entity_poly.entity_id
_entity_poly.type
_entity_poly.pdbx_seq_one_letter_code
_entity_poly.pdbx_strand_id
1 'polypeptide(L)'
;MLGSTLFPWFINAPLRTEDCLVYAFIIQGLLLSIIAFDYQEIGALVTQYFLFHACVGLILPSLARLRTMYVPNELRGGMISLSLAPTNAAILFILMQRGYYRTVENSEVIAFAAVGLFAAAGCMYVLKRLGKQPYQNWHKL
;
A
#
# COMPACT_ATOMS: atom_id res chain seq x y z
N MET A 1 -4.21 -12.45 -10.02
CA MET A 1 -5.65 -12.15 -9.89
C MET A 1 -6.32 -12.80 -8.67
N LEU A 2 -5.56 -13.30 -7.67
CA LEU A 2 -6.14 -13.89 -6.44
C LEU A 2 -6.58 -12.86 -5.40
N GLY A 3 -5.90 -11.71 -5.28
CA GLY A 3 -6.31 -10.69 -4.31
C GLY A 3 -7.55 -9.89 -4.75
N SER A 4 -7.80 -9.75 -6.06
CA SER A 4 -8.96 -9.03 -6.60
C SER A 4 -10.29 -9.78 -6.42
N THR A 5 -10.26 -11.10 -6.22
CA THR A 5 -11.46 -11.92 -5.95
C THR A 5 -11.84 -11.96 -4.47
N LEU A 6 -10.91 -11.65 -3.56
CA LEU A 6 -11.20 -11.47 -2.13
C LEU A 6 -11.82 -10.10 -1.84
N PHE A 7 -11.59 -9.12 -2.70
CA PHE A 7 -12.06 -7.75 -2.55
C PHE A 7 -13.60 -7.60 -2.41
N PRO A 8 -14.45 -8.28 -3.20
CA PRO A 8 -15.91 -8.23 -3.02
C PRO A 8 -16.36 -8.80 -1.67
N TRP A 9 -15.65 -9.83 -1.17
CA TRP A 9 -15.97 -10.47 0.10
C TRP A 9 -15.64 -9.55 1.28
N PHE A 10 -14.52 -8.81 1.20
CA PHE A 10 -14.16 -7.78 2.18
C PHE A 10 -15.06 -6.54 2.15
N ILE A 11 -15.63 -6.19 0.98
CA ILE A 11 -16.60 -5.09 0.86
C ILE A 11 -17.96 -5.44 1.48
N ASN A 12 -18.38 -6.70 1.40
CA ASN A 12 -19.64 -7.16 1.99
C ASN A 12 -19.55 -7.44 3.49
N ALA A 13 -18.34 -7.48 4.06
CA ALA A 13 -18.14 -7.52 5.49
C ALA A 13 -18.46 -6.15 6.11
N PRO A 14 -18.96 -6.08 7.36
CA PRO A 14 -19.26 -4.81 8.06
C PRO A 14 -18.01 -3.96 8.36
N LEU A 15 -16.83 -4.37 7.91
CA LEU A 15 -15.57 -3.67 8.09
C LEU A 15 -15.48 -2.50 7.10
N ARG A 16 -15.33 -1.28 7.64
CA ARG A 16 -15.03 -0.09 6.83
C ARG A 16 -13.81 -0.38 5.96
N THR A 17 -13.92 -0.11 4.66
CA THR A 17 -12.82 -0.31 3.69
C THR A 17 -11.53 0.41 4.09
N GLU A 18 -11.65 1.51 4.84
CA GLU A 18 -10.54 2.29 5.39
C GLU A 18 -9.77 1.51 6.46
N ASP A 19 -10.49 0.82 7.35
CA ASP A 19 -9.88 0.04 8.43
C ASP A 19 -9.23 -1.23 7.87
N CYS A 20 -9.90 -1.89 6.94
CA CYS A 20 -9.34 -3.02 6.19
C CYS A 20 -8.04 -2.63 5.48
N LEU A 21 -7.98 -1.42 4.91
CA LEU A 21 -6.80 -0.94 4.21
C LEU A 21 -5.62 -0.71 5.15
N VAL A 22 -5.84 -0.10 6.33
CA VAL A 22 -4.79 0.09 7.34
C VAL A 22 -4.20 -1.26 7.77
N TYR A 23 -5.04 -2.26 8.07
CA TYR A 23 -4.56 -3.60 8.41
C TYR A 23 -3.80 -4.24 7.24
N ALA A 24 -4.26 -4.07 6.01
CA ALA A 24 -3.57 -4.60 4.83
C ALA A 24 -2.17 -3.98 4.66
N PHE A 25 -2.00 -2.68 4.90
CA PHE A 25 -0.67 -2.03 4.88
C PHE A 25 0.25 -2.55 6.00
N ILE A 26 -0.27 -2.76 7.20
CA ILE A 26 0.50 -3.32 8.33
C ILE A 26 0.95 -4.76 8.01
N ILE A 27 0.03 -5.61 7.56
CA ILE A 27 0.32 -7.00 7.17
C ILE A 27 1.35 -7.04 6.04
N GLN A 28 1.18 -6.18 5.02
CA GLN A 28 2.11 -6.08 3.90
C GLN A 28 3.51 -5.61 4.34
N GLY A 29 3.57 -4.66 5.28
CA GLY A 29 4.82 -4.19 5.88
C GLY A 29 5.54 -5.30 6.65
N LEU A 30 4.82 -6.06 7.47
CA LEU A 30 5.37 -7.20 8.22
C LEU A 30 5.92 -8.28 7.27
N LEU A 31 5.18 -8.61 6.20
CA LEU A 31 5.65 -9.57 5.19
C LEU A 31 6.95 -9.11 4.52
N LEU A 32 7.07 -7.83 4.19
CA LEU A 32 8.30 -7.28 3.61
C LEU A 32 9.45 -7.24 4.62
N SER A 33 9.19 -6.97 5.90
CA SER A 33 10.20 -7.05 6.94
C SER A 33 10.78 -8.47 7.06
N ILE A 34 9.96 -9.52 6.93
CA ILE A 34 10.43 -10.91 6.92
C ILE A 34 11.35 -11.16 5.71
N ILE A 35 11.01 -10.65 4.52
CA ILE A 35 11.88 -10.74 3.33
C ILE A 35 13.22 -10.01 3.59
N ALA A 36 13.20 -8.88 4.30
CA ALA A 36 14.40 -8.07 4.56
C ALA A 36 15.45 -8.82 5.41
N PHE A 37 15.05 -9.78 6.24
CA PHE A 37 15.96 -10.62 7.03
C PHE A 37 16.67 -11.72 6.22
N ASP A 38 16.51 -11.72 4.90
CA ASP A 38 17.18 -12.64 3.96
C ASP A 38 16.92 -14.13 4.26
N TYR A 39 15.69 -14.45 4.66
CA TYR A 39 15.28 -15.82 4.94
C TYR A 39 15.08 -16.57 3.61
N GLN A 40 16.00 -17.48 3.27
CA GLN A 40 16.15 -18.08 1.93
C GLN A 40 15.47 -19.45 1.73
N GLU A 41 14.59 -19.87 2.63
CA GLU A 41 13.84 -21.12 2.49
C GLU A 41 12.81 -21.04 1.36
N ILE A 42 12.92 -21.95 0.38
CA ILE A 42 12.09 -21.95 -0.85
C ILE A 42 10.60 -21.97 -0.49
N GLY A 43 10.20 -22.79 0.49
CA GLY A 43 8.82 -22.87 0.94
C GLY A 43 8.31 -21.54 1.50
N ALA A 44 9.14 -20.86 2.30
CA ALA A 44 8.79 -19.56 2.88
C ALA A 44 8.68 -18.47 1.80
N LEU A 45 9.59 -18.44 0.82
CA LEU A 45 9.52 -17.49 -0.29
C LEU A 45 8.24 -17.65 -1.11
N VAL A 46 7.83 -18.89 -1.42
CA VAL A 46 6.62 -19.15 -2.21
C VAL A 46 5.38 -18.70 -1.44
N THR A 47 5.26 -19.05 -0.16
CA THR A 47 4.15 -18.60 0.69
C THR A 47 4.09 -17.08 0.78
N GLN A 48 5.24 -16.44 0.96
CA GLN A 48 5.35 -14.98 1.06
C GLN A 48 4.98 -14.27 -0.25
N TYR A 49 5.35 -14.85 -1.40
CA TYR A 49 4.95 -14.37 -2.72
C TYR A 49 3.41 -14.40 -2.90
N PHE A 50 2.76 -15.49 -2.52
CA PHE A 50 1.30 -15.58 -2.59
C PHE A 50 0.61 -14.57 -1.66
N LEU A 51 1.09 -14.44 -0.41
CA LEU A 51 0.56 -13.49 0.56
C LEU A 51 0.75 -12.04 0.11
N PHE A 52 1.92 -11.71 -0.45
CA PHE A 52 2.20 -10.41 -1.05
C PHE A 52 1.20 -10.09 -2.16
N HIS A 53 1.01 -11.00 -3.12
CA HIS A 53 0.07 -10.79 -4.21
C HIS A 53 -1.40 -10.71 -3.78
N ALA A 54 -1.78 -11.44 -2.73
CA ALA A 54 -3.10 -11.33 -2.13
C ALA A 54 -3.31 -9.94 -1.52
N CYS A 55 -2.36 -9.45 -0.71
CA CYS A 55 -2.41 -8.13 -0.08
C CYS A 55 -2.39 -6.99 -1.11
N VAL A 56 -1.49 -7.04 -2.09
CA VAL A 56 -1.45 -6.07 -3.21
C VAL A 56 -2.78 -6.05 -3.96
N GLY A 57 -3.35 -7.23 -4.24
CA GLY A 57 -4.65 -7.33 -4.90
C GLY A 57 -5.83 -6.82 -4.09
N LEU A 58 -5.68 -6.58 -2.78
CA LEU A 58 -6.66 -5.90 -1.93
C LEU A 58 -6.37 -4.40 -1.80
N ILE A 59 -5.10 -4.01 -1.65
CA ILE A 59 -4.67 -2.62 -1.46
C ILE A 59 -4.97 -1.77 -2.70
N LEU A 60 -4.63 -2.25 -3.90
CA LEU A 60 -4.85 -1.52 -5.16
C LEU A 60 -6.32 -1.16 -5.41
N PRO A 61 -7.27 -2.11 -5.40
CA PRO A 61 -8.67 -1.77 -5.64
C PRO A 61 -9.28 -0.94 -4.52
N SER A 62 -8.83 -1.12 -3.26
CA SER A 62 -9.24 -0.27 -2.14
C SER A 62 -8.80 1.17 -2.32
N LEU A 63 -7.55 1.41 -2.71
CA LEU A 63 -7.03 2.75 -3.02
C LEU A 63 -7.74 3.37 -4.23
N ALA A 64 -8.02 2.58 -5.27
CA ALA A 64 -8.77 3.04 -6.42
C ALA A 64 -10.18 3.51 -6.02
N ARG A 65 -10.88 2.74 -5.16
CA ARG A 65 -12.20 3.10 -4.63
C ARG A 65 -12.17 4.36 -3.77
N LEU A 66 -11.18 4.49 -2.89
CA LEU A 66 -11.02 5.71 -2.07
C LEU A 66 -10.77 6.94 -2.94
N ARG A 67 -9.97 6.81 -4.01
CA ARG A 67 -9.75 7.89 -4.97
C ARG A 67 -11.03 8.29 -5.71
N THR A 68 -11.86 7.33 -6.11
CA THR A 68 -13.12 7.66 -6.80
C THR A 68 -14.15 8.28 -5.86
N MET A 69 -14.12 7.92 -4.58
CA MET A 69 -15.04 8.44 -3.56
C MET A 69 -14.64 9.82 -3.02
N TYR A 70 -13.34 10.10 -2.91
CA TYR A 70 -12.84 11.31 -2.23
C TYR A 70 -12.23 12.36 -3.16
N VAL A 71 -11.83 12.01 -4.38
CA VAL A 71 -11.21 12.97 -5.31
C VAL A 71 -12.22 13.40 -6.38
N PRO A 72 -12.56 14.69 -6.49
CA PRO A 72 -13.46 15.18 -7.55
C PRO A 72 -12.87 14.88 -8.93
N ASN A 73 -13.74 14.52 -9.89
CA ASN A 73 -13.34 14.05 -11.22
C ASN A 73 -12.39 15.01 -11.94
N GLU A 74 -12.56 16.33 -11.73
CA GLU A 74 -11.77 17.38 -12.38
C GLU A 74 -10.31 17.43 -11.89
N LEU A 75 -10.06 17.10 -10.62
CA LEU A 75 -8.72 17.13 -10.01
C LEU A 75 -8.07 15.74 -9.94
N ARG A 76 -8.80 14.68 -10.31
CA ARG A 76 -8.35 13.29 -10.18
C ARG A 76 -7.13 12.98 -11.05
N GLY A 77 -7.14 13.44 -12.30
CA GLY A 77 -6.00 13.30 -13.20
C GLY A 77 -4.78 14.05 -12.68
N GLY A 78 -4.98 15.28 -12.16
CA GLY A 78 -3.92 16.09 -11.57
C GLY A 78 -3.27 15.44 -10.35
N MET A 79 -4.07 14.94 -9.39
CA MET A 79 -3.55 14.26 -8.19
C MET A 79 -2.82 12.96 -8.51
N ILE A 80 -3.30 12.19 -9.48
CA ILE A 80 -2.63 10.96 -9.91
C ILE A 80 -1.26 11.32 -10.52
N SER A 81 -1.20 12.27 -11.46
CA SER A 81 0.06 12.67 -12.09
C SER A 81 1.04 13.27 -11.09
N LEU A 82 0.54 14.09 -10.14
CA LEU A 82 1.37 14.74 -9.11
C LEU A 82 1.98 13.74 -8.12
N SER A 83 1.28 12.63 -7.83
CA SER A 83 1.83 11.55 -6.98
C SER A 83 2.70 10.57 -7.77
N LEU A 84 2.47 10.41 -9.07
CA LEU A 84 3.24 9.50 -9.92
C LEU A 84 4.67 10.01 -10.15
N ALA A 85 4.85 11.31 -10.39
CA ALA A 85 6.15 11.93 -10.64
C ALA A 85 7.19 11.69 -9.53
N PRO A 86 6.92 12.02 -8.25
CA PRO A 86 7.87 11.78 -7.15
C PRO A 86 8.07 10.28 -6.89
N THR A 87 7.04 9.46 -7.09
CA THR A 87 7.16 8.00 -6.94
C THR A 87 8.12 7.43 -7.98
N ASN A 88 7.97 7.82 -9.25
CA ASN A 88 8.86 7.37 -10.31
C ASN A 88 10.29 7.90 -10.13
N ALA A 89 10.45 9.13 -9.67
CA ALA A 89 11.77 9.70 -9.34
C ALA A 89 12.47 8.92 -8.22
N ALA A 90 11.74 8.55 -7.15
CA ALA A 90 12.28 7.73 -6.07
C ALA A 90 12.72 6.34 -6.56
N ILE A 91 11.92 5.70 -7.43
CA ILE A 91 12.28 4.39 -8.04
C ILE A 91 13.55 4.52 -8.87
N LEU A 92 13.63 5.54 -9.74
CA LEU A 92 14.82 5.78 -10.57
C LEU A 92 16.06 6.06 -9.71
N PHE A 93 15.91 6.81 -8.61
CA PHE A 93 16.99 7.07 -7.69
C PHE A 93 17.52 5.79 -7.04
N ILE A 94 16.64 4.92 -6.54
CA ILE A 94 17.02 3.62 -5.96
C ILE A 94 17.70 2.73 -7.02
N LEU A 95 17.15 2.68 -8.24
CA LEU A 95 17.74 1.90 -9.33
C LEU A 95 19.13 2.43 -9.72
N MET A 96 19.32 3.74 -9.74
CA MET A 96 20.60 4.36 -10.05
C MET A 96 21.64 4.10 -8.96
N GLN A 97 21.27 4.20 -7.68
CA GLN A 97 22.15 3.83 -6.56
C GLN A 97 22.58 2.36 -6.62
N ARG A 98 21.63 1.46 -6.89
CA ARG A 98 21.92 0.03 -6.98
C ARG A 98 22.78 -0.32 -8.22
N GLY A 99 22.44 0.22 -9.38
CA GLY A 99 23.08 -0.13 -10.65
C GLY A 99 24.44 0.53 -10.87
N TYR A 100 24.59 1.79 -10.49
CA TYR A 100 25.81 2.56 -10.72
C TYR A 100 26.78 2.52 -9.53
N TYR A 101 26.26 2.69 -8.31
CA TYR A 101 27.09 2.77 -7.12
C TYR A 101 27.27 1.42 -6.40
N ARG A 102 26.38 0.43 -6.64
CA ARG A 102 26.37 -0.88 -5.94
C ARG A 102 26.40 -0.75 -4.40
N THR A 103 26.02 0.40 -3.87
CA THR A 103 26.11 0.70 -2.43
C THR A 103 24.92 0.17 -1.64
N VAL A 104 23.84 -0.24 -2.30
CA VAL A 104 22.57 -0.59 -1.66
C VAL A 104 22.25 -2.06 -1.94
N GLU A 105 22.09 -2.83 -0.86
CA GLU A 105 21.69 -4.24 -0.94
C GLU A 105 20.17 -4.40 -1.12
N ASN A 106 19.74 -5.58 -1.61
CA ASN A 106 18.32 -5.87 -1.77
C ASN A 106 17.55 -5.81 -0.44
N SER A 107 18.18 -6.27 0.64
CA SER A 107 17.63 -6.22 2.00
C SER A 107 17.27 -4.78 2.39
N GLU A 108 18.17 -3.83 2.13
CA GLU A 108 17.96 -2.42 2.48
C GLU A 108 16.79 -1.81 1.69
N VAL A 109 16.71 -2.05 0.38
CA VAL A 109 15.59 -1.57 -0.45
C VAL A 109 14.25 -2.11 0.06
N ILE A 110 14.22 -3.38 0.44
CA ILE A 110 13.03 -4.04 0.99
C ILE A 110 12.67 -3.49 2.37
N ALA A 111 13.67 -3.20 3.22
CA ALA A 111 13.47 -2.56 4.52
C ALA A 111 12.89 -1.15 4.38
N PHE A 112 13.41 -0.34 3.45
CA PHE A 112 12.85 0.98 3.13
C PHE A 112 11.39 0.88 2.64
N ALA A 113 11.08 -0.13 1.81
CA ALA A 113 9.72 -0.37 1.37
C ALA A 113 8.79 -0.74 2.54
N ALA A 114 9.24 -1.59 3.48
CA ALA A 114 8.47 -1.94 4.67
C ALA A 114 8.18 -0.70 5.54
N VAL A 115 9.19 0.13 5.80
CA VAL A 115 9.04 1.40 6.54
C VAL A 115 8.04 2.32 5.84
N GLY A 116 8.09 2.41 4.50
CA GLY A 116 7.13 3.19 3.71
C GLY A 116 5.68 2.72 3.88
N LEU A 117 5.45 1.40 3.96
CA LEU A 117 4.12 0.84 4.19
C LEU A 117 3.60 1.11 5.61
N PHE A 118 4.47 1.01 6.62
CA PHE A 118 4.12 1.39 7.99
C PHE A 118 3.84 2.89 8.12
N ALA A 119 4.62 3.73 7.45
CA ALA A 119 4.37 5.17 7.39
C ALA A 119 3.02 5.46 6.72
N ALA A 120 2.67 4.77 5.63
CA ALA A 120 1.37 4.90 4.98
C ALA A 120 0.20 4.49 5.91
N ALA A 121 0.34 3.38 6.63
CA ALA A 121 -0.63 2.96 7.64
C ALA A 121 -0.79 4.01 8.76
N GLY A 122 0.34 4.55 9.25
CA GLY A 122 0.37 5.62 10.25
C GLY A 122 -0.31 6.90 9.77
N CYS A 123 -0.04 7.34 8.54
CA CYS A 123 -0.70 8.49 7.92
C CYS A 123 -2.22 8.29 7.85
N MET A 124 -2.70 7.12 7.44
CA MET A 124 -4.14 6.83 7.41
C MET A 124 -4.76 6.78 8.81
N TYR A 125 -4.05 6.24 9.80
CA TYR A 125 -4.51 6.25 11.19
C TYR A 125 -4.61 7.69 11.75
N VAL A 126 -3.63 8.54 11.47
CA VAL A 126 -3.65 9.96 11.86
C VAL A 126 -4.78 10.69 11.14
N LEU A 127 -4.98 10.46 9.84
CA LEU A 127 -6.12 11.00 9.08
C LEU A 127 -7.47 10.60 9.69
N LYS A 128 -7.59 9.34 10.13
CA LYS A 128 -8.78 8.85 10.84
C LYS A 128 -8.98 9.55 12.18
N ARG A 129 -7.92 9.68 12.98
CA ARG A 129 -7.94 10.32 14.30
C ARG A 129 -8.27 11.81 14.23
N LEU A 130 -7.83 12.50 13.17
CA LEU A 130 -8.10 13.91 12.94
C LEU A 130 -9.56 14.21 12.54
N GLY A 131 -10.43 13.19 12.45
CA GLY A 131 -11.85 13.39 12.12
C GLY A 131 -12.09 13.88 10.69
N LYS A 132 -11.04 13.99 9.87
CA LYS A 132 -11.12 14.27 8.42
C LYS A 132 -11.57 13.04 7.62
N GLN A 133 -12.30 12.10 8.25
CA GLN A 133 -13.04 11.08 7.53
C GLN A 133 -14.34 11.69 7.01
N PRO A 134 -14.46 11.98 5.69
CA PRO A 134 -15.56 12.78 5.16
C PRO A 134 -16.91 12.04 5.18
N TYR A 135 -16.92 10.73 5.47
CA TYR A 135 -18.14 9.92 5.41
C TYR A 135 -19.18 10.28 6.48
N GLN A 136 -18.80 10.91 7.59
CA GLN A 136 -19.79 11.41 8.56
C GLN A 136 -20.70 12.52 7.99
N ASN A 137 -20.33 13.16 6.88
CA ASN A 137 -21.15 14.20 6.25
C ASN A 137 -22.11 13.67 5.18
N TRP A 138 -22.02 12.40 4.76
CA TRP A 138 -22.93 11.86 3.73
C TRP A 138 -24.28 11.40 4.29
N HIS A 139 -24.36 11.10 5.59
CA HIS A 139 -25.60 10.75 6.29
C HIS A 139 -26.26 11.93 7.02
N LYS A 140 -25.73 13.15 6.85
CA LYS A 140 -26.25 14.37 7.49
C LYS A 140 -26.84 15.40 6.51
N LEU A 141 -26.99 15.05 5.23
CA LEU A 141 -27.68 15.89 4.25
C LEU A 141 -29.01 15.26 3.83
#